data_AF-A0A1K1N4J2-F1
#
_entry.id   AF-A0A1K1N4J2-F1
#
_cell.length_a   1.000
_cell.length_b   1.000
_cell.length_c   1.000
_cell.angle_alpha   90.00
_cell.angle_beta   90.00
_cell.angle_gamma   90.00
#
_symmetry.space_group_name_H-M   'P 1'
#
loop_
_entity.id
_entity.type
_entity.pdbx_description
1 polymer ?
#
loop_
_entity_poly.entity_id
_entity_poly.type
_entity_poly.pdbx_seq_one_letter_code
_entity_poly.pdbx_strand_id
1 'polypeptide(L)' 'MFVTREKEDYADIVNMPRPEPKNHRRMPMIKRAAQFAPFAALSGFHEMIEQTIREHEESIEY' A
#
# COMPACT_ATOMS: atom_id res chain seq x y z
N MET A 1 -14.68 -17.55 -10.94
CA MET A 1 -15.24 -17.09 -9.65
C MET A 1 -14.37 -15.95 -9.16
N PHE A 2 -14.93 -14.76 -9.00
CA PHE A 2 -14.23 -13.67 -8.31
C PHE A 2 -14.42 -13.89 -6.82
N VAL A 3 -13.32 -13.95 -6.07
CA VAL A 3 -13.37 -14.02 -4.61
C VAL A 3 -13.37 -12.58 -4.13
N THR A 4 -14.53 -12.09 -3.72
CA THR A 4 -14.66 -10.84 -2.95
C THR A 4 -14.42 -11.18 -1.49
N ARG A 5 -13.55 -10.41 -0.83
CA ARG A 5 -13.32 -10.53 0.62
C ARG A 5 -13.58 -9.18 1.24
N GLU A 6 -14.35 -9.20 2.31
CA GLU A 6 -14.66 -7.99 3.07
C GLU A 6 -13.62 -7.78 4.18
N LYS A 7 -13.54 -6.58 4.73
CA LYS A 7 -12.54 -6.25 5.76
C LYS A 7 -12.76 -7.10 7.02
N GLU A 8 -14.02 -7.40 7.31
CA GLU A 8 -14.49 -8.19 8.45
C GLU A 8 -13.93 -9.61 8.45
N ASP A 9 -13.63 -10.17 7.27
CA ASP A 9 -13.06 -11.52 7.10
C ASP A 9 -11.66 -11.66 7.72
N TYR A 10 -10.99 -10.54 8.04
CA TYR A 10 -9.65 -10.50 8.62
C TYR A 10 -9.61 -9.88 10.02
N ALA A 11 -10.77 -9.69 10.66
CA ALA A 11 -10.87 -9.04 11.97
C ALA A 11 -10.06 -9.76 13.06
N ASP A 12 -9.83 -11.07 12.91
CA ASP A 12 -9.04 -11.91 13.80
C ASP A 12 -7.53 -11.61 13.72
N ILE A 13 -7.00 -11.22 12.56
CA ILE A 13 -5.57 -10.97 12.34
C ILE A 13 -5.17 -9.48 12.24
N VAL A 14 -6.12 -8.59 11.95
CA VAL A 14 -5.82 -7.18 11.61
C VAL A 14 -5.09 -6.42 12.74
N ASN A 15 -5.38 -6.77 14.00
CA ASN A 15 -4.80 -6.12 15.19
C ASN A 15 -3.67 -6.93 15.83
N MET A 16 -3.22 -8.02 15.21
CA MET A 16 -2.15 -8.85 15.77
C MET A 16 -0.81 -8.09 15.79
N PRO A 17 0.03 -8.29 16.82
CA PRO A 17 1.35 -7.68 16.87
C PRO A 17 2.21 -8.17 15.70
N ARG A 18 2.88 -7.24 15.01
CA ARG A 18 3.76 -7.59 13.90
C ARG A 18 5.04 -8.27 14.42
N PRO A 19 5.41 -9.47 13.94
CA PRO A 19 6.64 -10.12 14.36
C PRO A 19 7.89 -9.29 14.02
N GLU A 20 8.79 -9.14 15.00
CA GLU A 20 10.11 -8.56 14.80
C GLU A 20 11.12 -9.64 14.38
N PRO A 21 11.93 -9.41 13.33
CA PRO A 21 12.93 -10.37 12.92
C PRO A 21 14.03 -10.50 13.97
N LYS A 22 14.29 -11.74 14.43
CA LYS A 22 15.28 -12.02 15.49
C LYS A 22 16.73 -12.03 14.99
N ASN A 23 16.94 -12.53 13.78
CA ASN A 23 18.29 -12.83 13.26
C ASN A 23 18.73 -11.90 12.13
N HIS A 24 17.81 -11.09 11.60
CA HIS A 24 18.07 -10.23 10.45
C HIS A 24 17.65 -8.80 10.74
N ARG A 25 18.55 -7.85 10.50
CA ARG A 25 18.25 -6.42 10.64
C ARG A 25 17.21 -6.04 9.59
N ARG A 26 16.24 -5.22 9.99
CA ARG A 26 15.28 -4.63 9.05
C ARG A 26 16.01 -3.76 8.03
N MET A 27 15.50 -3.78 6.80
CA MET A 27 15.99 -2.90 5.75
C MET A 27 15.68 -1.43 6.13
N PRO A 28 16.66 -0.52 6.06
CA PRO A 28 16.43 0.91 6.25
C PRO A 28 15.35 1.45 5.30
N MET A 29 14.57 2.43 5.75
CA MET A 29 13.46 3.00 4.96
C MET A 29 13.92 3.53 3.60
N ILE A 30 15.07 4.19 3.54
CA ILE A 30 15.66 4.70 2.29
C ILE A 30 15.94 3.58 1.28
N LYS A 31 16.45 2.42 1.75
CA LYS A 31 16.71 1.27 0.89
C LYS A 31 15.42 0.61 0.40
N ARG A 32 14.33 0.68 1.20
CA ARG A 32 12.99 0.26 0.75
C ARG A 32 12.49 1.17 -0.37
N ALA A 33 12.62 2.49 -0.21
CA ALA A 33 12.21 3.45 -1.24
C ALA A 33 12.98 3.29 -2.56
N ALA A 34 14.27 2.99 -2.49
CA ALA A 34 15.12 2.79 -3.67
C ALA A 34 14.65 1.63 -4.58
N GLN A 35 13.91 0.65 -4.06
CA GLN A 35 13.32 -0.43 -4.90
C GLN A 35 12.31 0.11 -5.91
N PHE A 36 11.69 1.26 -5.60
CA PHE A 36 10.73 1.94 -6.48
C PHE A 36 11.40 2.95 -7.41
N ALA A 37 12.72 3.12 -7.36
CA ALA A 37 13.47 4.04 -8.22
C ALA A 37 13.23 3.82 -9.74
N PRO A 38 13.06 2.57 -10.26
CA PRO A 38 12.77 2.36 -11.68
C PRO A 38 11.50 3.06 -12.17
N PHE A 39 10.52 3.29 -11.29
CA PHE A 39 9.26 3.97 -11.64
C PHE A 39 9.39 5.49 -11.66
N ALA A 40 10.49 6.06 -11.14
CA ALA A 40 10.72 7.51 -11.15
C ALA A 40 10.89 8.07 -12.57
N ALA A 41 11.23 7.22 -13.54
CA ALA A 41 11.34 7.60 -14.95
C ALA A 41 9.98 7.68 -15.67
N LEU A 42 8.89 7.17 -15.06
CA LEU A 42 7.55 7.29 -15.62
C LEU A 42 7.00 8.70 -15.36
N SER A 43 7.15 9.58 -16.34
CA SER A 43 6.43 10.86 -16.37
C SER A 43 4.91 10.62 -16.50
N GLY A 44 4.09 11.41 -15.80
CA GLY A 44 2.62 11.31 -15.85
C GLY A 44 1.98 10.44 -14.76
N PHE A 45 2.76 9.68 -13.99
CA PHE A 45 2.22 8.86 -12.88
C PHE A 45 1.67 9.73 -11.73
N HIS A 46 2.21 10.94 -11.55
CA HIS A 46 1.72 11.89 -10.55
C HIS A 46 0.30 12.34 -10.84
N GLU A 47 -0.01 12.68 -12.09
CA GLU A 47 -1.35 13.07 -12.55
C GLU A 47 -2.36 11.92 -12.39
N MET A 48 -1.93 10.68 -12.67
CA MET A 48 -2.76 9.48 -12.46
C MET A 48 -3.04 9.22 -10.96
N ILE A 49 -2.05 9.42 -10.08
CA ILE A 49 -2.25 9.34 -8.63
C ILE A 49 -3.25 10.39 -8.16
N GLU A 50 -3.09 11.65 -8.61
CA GLU A 50 -4.00 12.74 -8.24
C GLU A 50 -5.44 12.48 -8.73
N GLN A 51 -5.61 11.96 -9.95
CA GLN A 51 -6.93 11.53 -10.45
C GLN A 51 -7.52 10.43 -9.57
N THR A 52 -6.74 9.39 -9.26
CA THR A 52 -7.22 8.25 -8.46
C THR A 52 -7.61 8.68 -7.04
N ILE A 53 -6.85 9.61 -6.43
CA ILE A 53 -7.20 10.19 -5.13
C ILE A 53 -8.54 10.93 -5.22
N ARG A 54 -8.71 11.77 -6.24
CA ARG A 54 -9.94 12.55 -6.43
C ARG A 54 -11.17 11.65 -6.64
N GLU A 55 -11.07 10.67 -7.52
CA GLU A 55 -12.14 9.68 -7.76
C GLU A 55 -12.49 8.91 -6.48
N HIS A 56 -11.50 8.56 -5.67
CA HIS A 56 -11.71 7.88 -4.40
C HIS A 56 -12.37 8.78 -3.35
N GLU A 57 -11.93 10.04 -3.21
CA GLU A 57 -12.56 11.02 -2.32
C GLU A 57 -14.02 11.29 -2.71
N GLU A 58 -14.29 11.46 -4.01
CA GLU A 58 -15.66 11.62 -4.54
C GLU A 58 -16.54 10.38 -4.28
N SER A 59 -15.96 9.17 -4.30
CA SER A 59 -16.69 7.94 -3.99
C SER A 59 -16.99 7.75 -2.50
N ILE A 60 -16.22 8.39 -1.61
CA ILE A 60 -16.40 8.33 -0.15
C ILE A 60 -17.44 9.33 0.34
N GLU A 61 -17.62 10.46 -0.36
CA GLU A 61 -18.61 11.49 0.01
C GLU A 61 -20.08 11.11 -0.29
N TYR A 62 -20.40 9.82 -0.46
CA TYR A 62 -21.77 9.33 -0.69
C TYR A 62 -22.21 8.25 0.32
#